data_AF-A0A1U7SQU4-F1
#
_entry.id   AF-A0A1U7SQU4-F1
#
_cell.length_a   1.000
_cell.length_b   1.000
_cell.length_c   1.000
_cell.angle_alpha   90.00
_cell.angle_beta   90.00
_cell.angle_gamma   90.00
#
_symmetry.space_group_name_H-M   'P 1'
#
loop_
_entity.id
_entity.type
_entity.pdbx_description
1 polymer ?
#
loop_
_entity_poly.entity_id
_entity_poly.type
_entity_poly.pdbx_seq_one_letter_code
_entity_poly.pdbx_strand_id
1 'polypeptide(L)'
;MWPPRGAAFLLLHLALQPWLGVGAQATPQVFDLLQSFGQRPNPGVLLPVLTDPTLNDLYVISTFKLQTKSSATIFGLYSSTDNSKYFEFTVMGRLNK
;
A
#
# COMPACT_ATOMS: atom_id res chain seq x y z
N MET A 1 -3.11 -15.74 50.74
CA MET A 1 -3.59 -14.39 50.40
C MET A 1 -2.57 -13.73 49.47
N TRP A 2 -2.83 -13.70 48.16
CA TRP A 2 -1.99 -12.93 47.21
C TRP A 2 -2.09 -11.44 47.56
N PRO A 3 -0.98 -10.66 47.58
CA PRO A 3 -1.06 -9.25 47.89
C PRO A 3 -1.83 -8.51 46.77
N PRO A 4 -2.71 -7.55 47.12
CA PRO A 4 -3.59 -6.85 46.17
C PRO A 4 -2.85 -6.05 45.10
N ARG A 5 -1.53 -5.84 45.28
CA ARG A 5 -0.66 -5.13 44.33
C ARG A 5 -0.36 -5.97 43.10
N GLY A 6 -0.19 -7.29 43.24
CA GLY A 6 0.14 -8.16 42.10
C GLY A 6 -0.98 -8.24 41.07
N ALA A 7 -2.24 -8.29 41.53
CA ALA A 7 -3.42 -8.29 40.67
C ALA A 7 -3.57 -6.97 39.89
N ALA A 8 -3.29 -5.83 40.51
CA ALA A 8 -3.32 -4.53 39.84
C ALA A 8 -2.27 -4.43 38.74
N PHE A 9 -1.05 -4.92 38.97
CA PHE A 9 -0.01 -4.97 37.93
C PHE A 9 -0.37 -5.92 36.79
N LEU A 10 -1.00 -7.06 37.09
CA LEU A 10 -1.48 -7.99 36.07
C LEU A 10 -2.60 -7.39 35.22
N LEU A 11 -3.55 -6.68 35.84
CA LEU A 11 -4.62 -5.97 35.13
C LEU A 11 -4.07 -4.81 34.29
N LEU A 12 -3.07 -4.08 34.81
CA LEU A 12 -2.39 -3.02 34.07
C LEU A 12 -1.62 -3.59 32.87
N HIS A 13 -0.89 -4.69 33.05
CA HIS A 13 -0.23 -5.38 31.95
C HIS A 13 -1.25 -5.87 30.91
N LEU A 14 -2.34 -6.51 31.33
CA LEU A 14 -3.39 -7.00 30.43
C LEU A 14 -4.07 -5.87 29.66
N ALA A 15 -4.26 -4.70 30.28
CA ALA A 15 -4.81 -3.51 29.63
C ALA A 15 -3.80 -2.82 28.67
N LEU A 16 -2.49 -2.92 28.92
CA LEU A 16 -1.45 -2.38 28.05
C LEU A 16 -1.01 -3.32 26.92
N GLN A 17 -1.24 -4.64 27.03
CA GLN A 17 -0.95 -5.59 25.95
C GLN A 17 -1.60 -5.25 24.60
N PRO A 18 -2.89 -4.86 24.52
CA PRO A 18 -3.51 -4.49 23.25
C PRO A 18 -2.90 -3.21 22.67
N TRP A 19 -2.32 -2.32 23.47
CA TRP A 19 -1.67 -1.10 22.96
C TRP A 19 -0.27 -1.39 22.41
N LEU A 20 0.47 -2.30 23.06
CA LEU A 20 1.82 -2.70 22.61
C LEU A 20 1.79 -3.70 21.45
N GLY A 21 0.67 -4.38 21.21
CA GLY A 21 0.49 -5.36 20.13
C GLY A 21 0.14 -4.77 18.76
N VAL A 22 -0.18 -3.47 18.67
CA VAL A 22 -0.54 -2.79 17.40
C VAL A 22 0.71 -2.43 16.57
N GLY A 23 1.90 -2.82 17.03
CA GLY A 23 3.15 -2.71 16.29
C GLY A 23 3.52 -3.97 15.51
N ALA A 24 2.55 -4.82 15.15
CA ALA A 24 2.80 -5.89 14.18
C ALA A 24 3.25 -5.24 12.87
N GLN A 25 4.56 -5.17 12.67
CA GLN A 25 5.19 -4.82 11.41
C GLN A 25 4.65 -5.79 10.37
N ALA A 26 3.59 -5.40 9.68
CA ALA A 26 3.12 -6.10 8.51
C ALA A 26 4.30 -6.10 7.54
N THR A 27 4.88 -7.27 7.29
CA THR A 27 5.89 -7.41 6.25
C THR A 27 5.31 -6.79 4.98
N PRO A 28 5.97 -5.77 4.40
CA PRO A 28 5.43 -5.10 3.23
C PRO A 28 5.14 -6.14 2.16
N GLN A 29 3.88 -6.26 1.74
CA GLN A 29 3.52 -7.14 0.64
C GLN A 29 4.04 -6.50 -0.65
N VAL A 30 5.16 -7.01 -1.16
CA VAL A 30 5.77 -6.54 -2.40
C VAL A 30 5.21 -7.35 -3.57
N PHE A 31 4.45 -6.69 -4.43
CA PHE A 31 3.97 -7.26 -5.68
C PHE A 31 4.88 -6.82 -6.82
N ASP A 32 5.61 -7.75 -7.41
CA ASP A 32 6.45 -7.49 -8.58
C ASP A 32 5.59 -7.51 -9.86
N LEU A 33 5.17 -6.32 -10.28
CA LEU A 33 4.43 -6.10 -11.53
C LEU A 33 5.35 -6.06 -12.76
N LEU A 34 6.67 -6.09 -12.58
CA LEU A 34 7.65 -6.04 -13.67
C LEU A 34 7.88 -7.44 -14.29
N GLN A 35 7.69 -8.51 -13.51
CA GLN A 35 7.76 -9.89 -14.00
C GLN A 35 6.65 -10.23 -15.01
N SER A 36 5.56 -9.44 -15.04
CA SER A 36 4.45 -9.57 -15.98
C SER A 36 4.63 -8.76 -17.28
N PHE A 37 5.85 -8.53 -17.75
CA PHE A 37 6.09 -7.80 -18.99
C PHE A 37 5.50 -8.57 -20.19
N GLY A 38 4.34 -8.12 -20.69
CA GLY A 38 3.61 -8.74 -21.81
C GLY A 38 2.43 -9.65 -21.43
N GLN A 39 2.19 -9.92 -20.14
CA GLN A 39 0.99 -10.60 -19.66
C GLN A 39 0.17 -9.65 -18.79
N ARG A 40 -1.14 -9.52 -19.06
CA ARG A 40 -2.04 -8.75 -18.18
C ARG A 40 -2.02 -9.43 -16.80
N PRO A 41 -1.55 -8.75 -15.73
CA PRO A 41 -1.63 -9.29 -14.38
C PRO A 41 -3.09 -9.63 -14.07
N ASN A 42 -3.35 -10.77 -13.43
CA ASN A 42 -4.71 -11.07 -12.98
C ASN A 42 -5.10 -10.04 -11.91
N PRO A 43 -6.05 -9.13 -12.18
CA PRO A 43 -6.43 -8.10 -11.22
C PRO A 43 -7.00 -8.70 -9.93
N GLY A 44 -7.51 -9.94 -9.98
CA GLY A 44 -8.01 -10.66 -8.82
C GLY A 44 -6.96 -10.97 -7.74
N VAL A 45 -5.67 -10.90 -8.06
CA VAL A 45 -4.60 -11.09 -7.05
C VAL A 45 -4.39 -9.82 -6.22
N LEU A 46 -4.57 -8.65 -6.82
CA LEU A 46 -4.36 -7.35 -6.16
C LEU A 46 -5.61 -6.85 -5.46
N LEU A 47 -6.79 -7.24 -5.94
CA LEU A 47 -8.08 -6.77 -5.42
C LEU A 47 -8.20 -6.98 -3.90
N PRO A 48 -7.90 -8.16 -3.32
CA PRO A 48 -8.05 -8.39 -1.88
C PRO A 48 -7.18 -7.45 -1.04
N VAL A 49 -5.97 -7.14 -1.52
CA VAL A 49 -5.01 -6.25 -0.85
C VAL A 49 -5.49 -4.81 -0.94
N LEU A 50 -5.94 -4.38 -2.13
CA LEU A 50 -6.44 -3.02 -2.34
C LEU A 50 -7.77 -2.74 -1.62
N THR A 51 -8.54 -3.79 -1.31
CA THR A 51 -9.79 -3.69 -0.54
C THR A 51 -9.60 -3.89 0.96
N ASP A 52 -8.39 -4.17 1.42
CA ASP A 52 -8.11 -4.35 2.85
C ASP A 52 -8.29 -3.01 3.58
N PRO A 53 -9.23 -2.88 4.54
CA PRO A 53 -9.46 -1.64 5.28
C PRO A 53 -8.27 -1.26 6.18
N THR A 54 -7.30 -2.15 6.39
CA THR A 54 -6.07 -1.90 7.15
C THR A 54 -4.93 -1.36 6.29
N LEU A 55 -5.10 -1.28 4.96
CA LEU A 55 -4.12 -0.71 4.05
C LEU A 55 -4.07 0.81 4.25
N ASN A 56 -2.98 1.28 4.86
CA ASN A 56 -2.76 2.70 5.13
C ASN A 56 -1.92 3.37 4.03
N ASP A 57 -0.90 2.67 3.55
CA ASP A 57 0.06 3.19 2.57
C ASP A 57 0.16 2.25 1.35
N LEU A 58 0.27 2.83 0.15
CA LEU A 58 0.52 2.12 -1.10
C LEU A 58 1.75 2.68 -1.80
N TYR A 59 2.75 1.83 -2.01
CA TYR A 59 3.98 2.19 -2.73
C TYR A 59 3.96 1.59 -4.13
N VAL A 60 4.06 2.45 -5.15
CA VAL A 60 4.09 2.05 -6.57
C VAL A 60 5.45 2.35 -7.15
N ILE A 61 6.15 1.32 -7.63
CA ILE A 61 7.43 1.44 -8.32
C ILE A 61 7.21 1.02 -9.77
N SER A 62 7.58 1.88 -10.71
CA SER A 62 7.42 1.61 -12.15
C SER A 62 8.67 2.00 -12.92
N THR A 63 9.05 1.14 -13.87
CA THR A 63 10.12 1.41 -14.84
C THR A 63 9.50 1.59 -16.21
N PHE A 64 9.73 2.73 -16.86
CA PHE A 64 9.19 3.04 -18.18
C PHE A 64 10.25 3.68 -19.07
N LYS A 65 10.10 3.51 -20.38
CA LYS A 65 10.90 4.22 -21.39
C LYS A 65 10.08 5.39 -21.92
N LEU A 66 10.60 6.60 -21.77
CA LEU A 66 9.94 7.80 -22.24
C LEU A 66 10.53 8.23 -23.59
N GLN A 67 9.68 8.41 -24.60
CA GLN A 67 10.11 8.96 -25.88
C GLN A 67 10.33 10.47 -25.79
N THR A 68 11.33 10.98 -26.52
CA THR A 68 11.58 12.43 -26.60
C THR A 68 10.36 13.16 -27.15
N LYS A 69 9.99 14.29 -26.53
CA LYS A 69 8.80 15.09 -26.88
C LYS A 69 7.46 14.35 -26.70
N SER A 70 7.46 13.21 -26.02
CA SER A 70 6.24 12.45 -25.70
C SER A 70 5.88 12.63 -24.22
N SER A 71 4.58 12.60 -23.93
CA SER A 71 4.03 12.58 -22.58
C SER A 71 3.24 11.29 -22.39
N ALA A 72 3.43 10.62 -21.26
CA ALA A 72 2.72 9.40 -20.95
C ALA A 72 2.29 9.37 -19.48
N THR A 73 1.03 9.01 -19.25
CA THR A 73 0.56 8.63 -17.91
C THR A 73 1.10 7.24 -17.58
N ILE A 74 1.85 7.14 -16.49
CA ILE A 74 2.50 5.88 -16.09
C ILE A 74 1.56 5.05 -15.22
N PHE A 75 0.87 5.71 -14.28
CA PHE A 75 -0.17 5.09 -13.46
C PHE A 75 -1.17 6.16 -13.00
N GLY A 76 -2.37 5.73 -12.64
CA GLY A 76 -3.41 6.58 -12.09
C GLY A 76 -4.30 5.79 -11.13
N LEU A 77 -4.92 6.50 -10.20
CA LEU A 77 -5.89 5.95 -9.26
C LEU A 77 -7.28 6.47 -9.64
N TYR A 78 -8.19 5.52 -9.84
CA TYR A 78 -9.57 5.78 -10.21
C TYR A 78 -10.49 5.04 -9.23
N SER A 79 -11.64 5.64 -8.97
CA SER A 79 -12.73 5.01 -8.23
C SER A 79 -13.27 3.80 -8.99
N SER A 80 -13.36 2.65 -8.33
CA SER A 80 -13.99 1.46 -8.92
C SER A 80 -15.51 1.61 -9.10
N THR A 81 -16.15 2.56 -8.40
CA THR A 81 -17.62 2.71 -8.39
C THR A 81 -18.12 3.50 -9.59
N ASP A 82 -17.42 4.59 -9.94
CA ASP A 82 -17.86 5.55 -10.96
C ASP A 82 -16.75 5.93 -11.95
N ASN A 83 -15.59 5.29 -11.87
CA ASN A 83 -14.41 5.56 -12.70
C ASN A 83 -13.91 7.02 -12.61
N SER A 84 -14.29 7.75 -11.55
CA SER A 84 -13.80 9.09 -11.29
C SER A 84 -12.30 9.05 -10.99
N LYS A 85 -11.56 10.01 -11.53
CA LYS A 85 -10.11 10.11 -11.32
C LYS A 85 -9.81 10.74 -9.97
N TYR A 86 -9.04 10.05 -9.14
CA TYR A 86 -8.46 10.64 -7.94
C TYR A 86 -7.13 11.34 -8.27
N PHE A 87 -6.20 10.63 -8.90
CA PHE A 87 -4.95 11.24 -9.39
C PHE A 87 -4.32 10.44 -10.52
N GLU A 88 -3.40 11.09 -11.24
CA GLU A 88 -2.55 10.48 -12.27
C GLU A 88 -1.11 10.92 -12.06
N PHE A 89 -0.18 10.00 -12.30
CA PHE A 89 1.24 10.29 -12.41
C PHE A 89 1.63 10.26 -13.89
N THR A 90 1.87 11.45 -14.44
CA THR A 90 2.23 11.65 -15.85
C THR A 90 3.65 12.16 -15.95
N VAL A 91 4.41 11.60 -16.89
CA VAL A 91 5.79 12.01 -17.15
C VAL A 91 5.88 12.65 -18.52
N MET A 92 6.41 13.87 -18.55
CA MET A 92 6.58 14.67 -19.77
C MET A 92 8.03 14.64 -20.23
N GLY A 93 8.26 14.09 -21.43
CA GLY A 93 9.56 14.05 -22.08
C GLY A 93 9.92 15.40 -22.66
N ARG A 94 10.60 16.25 -21.89
CA ARG A 94 11.12 17.53 -22.40
C ARG A 94 12.44 17.33 -23.12
N LEU A 95 12.61 18.05 -24.22
CA LEU A 95 13.90 18.24 -24.87
C LEU A 95 14.60 19.39 -24.14
N ASN A 96 15.74 19.13 -23.49
CA ASN A 96 16.63 20.21 -23.07
C ASN A 96 17.25 20.84 -24.34
N LYS A 97 17.20 22.17 -24.41
CA LYS A 97 17.91 22.95 -25.44
C LYS A 97 19.38 23.06 -25.09
#